data_AF-A0A353F3A2-F1
#
_entry.id   AF-A0A353F3A2-F1
#
_cell.length_a   1.000
_cell.length_b   1.000
_cell.length_c   1.000
_cell.angle_alpha   90.00
_cell.angle_beta   90.00
_cell.angle_gamma   90.00
#
_symmetry.space_group_name_H-M   'P 1'
#
loop_
_entity.id
_entity.type
_entity.pdbx_description
1 polymer ?
#
loop_
_entity_poly.entity_id
_entity_poly.type
_entity_poly.pdbx_seq_one_letter_code
_entity_poly.pdbx_strand_id
1 'polypeptide(L)'
;MKVITINISLLLSFIFNTAVLAQEALKKNERIVFLGDSITAAGARKGGYITLSSQAIAEAHPELNVKLIGAGIGGHKVPDCQKRLNKDV
;
A
#
# COMPACT_ATOMS: atom_id res chain seq x y z
N MET A 1 37.12 -30.93 -5.64
CA MET A 1 36.76 -29.73 -4.83
C MET A 1 35.99 -28.67 -5.61
N LYS A 2 36.46 -28.17 -6.76
CA LYS A 2 35.78 -27.08 -7.52
C LYS A 2 34.30 -27.35 -7.86
N VAL A 3 33.93 -28.58 -8.24
CA VAL A 3 32.55 -28.96 -8.59
C VAL A 3 31.61 -28.91 -7.37
N ILE A 4 32.09 -29.32 -6.20
CA ILE A 4 31.32 -29.27 -4.94
C ILE A 4 31.09 -27.82 -4.52
N THR A 5 32.12 -26.96 -4.67
CA THR A 5 32.03 -25.52 -4.36
C THR A 5 31.06 -24.78 -5.29
N ILE A 6 31.00 -25.13 -6.58
CA ILE A 6 30.04 -24.55 -7.54
C ILE A 6 28.60 -24.92 -7.18
N ASN A 7 28.35 -26.19 -6.84
CA ASN A 7 27.01 -26.66 -6.45
C ASN A 7 26.51 -26.00 -5.15
N ILE A 8 27.40 -25.77 -4.18
CA ILE A 8 27.05 -25.06 -2.94
C ILE A 8 26.73 -23.59 -3.22
N SER A 9 27.48 -22.92 -4.09
CA SER A 9 27.24 -21.52 -4.47
C SER A 9 25.91 -21.34 -5.23
N LEU A 10 25.58 -22.27 -6.14
CA LEU A 10 24.32 -22.27 -6.88
C LEU A 10 23.10 -22.52 -5.96
N LEU A 11 23.26 -23.41 -4.97
CA LEU A 11 22.23 -23.70 -3.96
C LEU A 11 21.98 -22.51 -3.03
N LEU A 12 23.05 -21.83 -2.58
CA LEU A 12 22.95 -20.60 -1.78
C LEU A 12 22.24 -19.48 -2.55
N SER A 13 22.53 -19.31 -3.84
CA SER A 13 21.90 -18.28 -4.69
C SER A 13 20.39 -18.48 -4.88
N PHE A 14 19.92 -19.72 -4.77
CA PHE A 14 18.49 -20.06 -4.86
C PHE A 14 17.74 -19.77 -3.56
N ILE A 15 18.40 -19.91 -2.39
CA ILE A 15 17.82 -19.66 -1.07
C ILE A 15 17.63 -18.15 -0.81
N PHE A 16 18.49 -17.27 -1.36
CA PHE A 16 18.37 -15.82 -1.18
C PHE A 16 17.31 -15.15 -2.08
N ASN A 17 16.83 -15.80 -3.15
CA ASN A 17 15.85 -15.21 -4.07
C ASN A 17 14.38 -15.34 -3.62
N THR A 18 14.08 -16.16 -2.61
CA THR A 18 12.69 -16.46 -2.22
C THR A 18 12.07 -15.41 -1.29
N ALA A 19 12.86 -14.50 -0.73
CA ALA A 19 12.40 -13.50 0.23
C ALA A 19 11.80 -12.22 -0.42
N VAL A 20 11.85 -12.07 -1.75
CA VAL A 20 11.45 -10.86 -2.49
C VAL A 20 10.09 -11.03 -3.21
N LEU A 21 9.30 -12.04 -2.85
CA LEU A 21 8.08 -12.39 -3.61
C LEU A 21 6.75 -11.85 -3.03
N ALA A 22 6.78 -11.02 -1.98
CA ALA A 22 5.56 -10.59 -1.28
C ALA A 22 5.24 -9.08 -1.38
N GLN A 23 5.93 -8.32 -2.24
CA GLN A 23 5.59 -6.92 -2.47
C GLN A 23 4.66 -6.84 -3.70
N GLU A 24 3.35 -6.82 -3.49
CA GLU A 24 2.41 -6.55 -4.58
C GLU A 24 2.57 -5.09 -5.01
N ALA A 25 3.02 -4.88 -6.25
CA ALA A 25 3.24 -3.54 -6.79
C ALA A 25 1.91 -2.82 -7.04
N LEU A 26 1.90 -1.50 -6.89
CA LEU A 26 0.75 -0.67 -7.24
C LEU A 26 0.41 -0.81 -8.72
N LYS A 27 -0.88 -0.97 -9.01
CA LYS A 27 -1.41 -1.12 -10.36
C LYS A 27 -1.74 0.24 -10.96
N LYS A 28 -1.67 0.33 -12.29
CA LYS A 28 -2.09 1.53 -13.01
C LYS A 28 -3.58 1.80 -12.77
N ASN A 29 -3.92 3.05 -12.50
CA ASN A 29 -5.26 3.56 -12.17
C ASN A 29 -5.88 2.94 -10.91
N GLU A 30 -5.08 2.38 -10.01
CA GLU A 30 -5.57 1.78 -8.78
C GLU A 30 -6.26 2.81 -7.88
N ARG A 31 -7.37 2.38 -7.25
CA ARG A 31 -8.12 3.19 -6.29
C ARG A 31 -7.90 2.62 -4.89
N ILE A 32 -7.34 3.44 -4.01
CA ILE A 32 -7.04 3.07 -2.62
C ILE A 32 -7.93 3.91 -1.71
N VAL A 33 -8.81 3.25 -0.96
CA VAL A 33 -9.74 3.91 -0.05
C VAL A 33 -9.27 3.73 1.39
N PHE A 34 -9.12 4.83 2.12
CA PHE A 34 -8.84 4.87 3.55
C PHE A 34 -10.15 5.03 4.31
N LEU A 35 -10.60 3.97 4.98
CA LEU A 35 -11.81 3.97 5.82
C LEU A 35 -11.43 4.19 7.29
N GLY A 36 -12.02 5.17 7.97
CA GLY A 36 -11.70 5.38 9.38
C GLY A 36 -12.46 6.50 10.07
N ASP A 37 -11.83 7.10 11.07
CA ASP A 37 -12.45 8.04 12.01
C ASP A 37 -12.05 9.51 11.73
N SER A 38 -11.98 10.34 12.77
CA SER A 38 -11.51 11.73 12.70
C SER A 38 -10.09 11.88 12.15
N ILE A 39 -9.19 10.93 12.40
CA ILE A 39 -7.81 10.99 11.90
C ILE A 39 -7.83 10.79 10.38
N THR A 40 -8.59 9.82 9.88
CA THR A 40 -8.78 9.62 8.44
C THR A 40 -9.49 10.81 7.78
N ALA A 41 -10.47 11.40 8.46
CA ALA A 41 -11.17 12.59 7.97
C ALA A 41 -10.22 13.80 7.85
N ALA A 42 -9.33 13.99 8.83
CA ALA A 42 -8.28 14.99 8.77
C ALA A 42 -7.19 14.64 7.74
N GLY A 43 -6.92 13.35 7.54
CA GLY A 43 -5.93 12.83 6.60
C GLY A 43 -6.22 13.20 5.15
N ALA A 44 -7.49 13.35 4.79
CA ALA A 44 -7.91 13.75 3.45
C ALA A 44 -7.84 15.27 3.20
N ARG A 45 -7.60 16.08 4.24
CA ARG A 45 -7.47 17.54 4.11
C ARG A 45 -6.08 17.90 3.59
N LYS A 46 -5.93 19.14 3.10
CA LYS A 46 -4.62 19.68 2.68
C LYS A 46 -3.58 19.49 3.79
N GLY A 47 -2.46 18.82 3.45
CA GLY A 47 -1.38 18.50 4.39
C GLY A 47 -1.65 17.30 5.31
N GLY A 48 -2.80 16.64 5.19
CA GLY A 48 -3.09 15.39 5.89
C GLY A 48 -2.38 14.21 5.25
N TYR A 49 -2.24 13.11 6.00
CA TYR A 49 -1.43 11.96 5.58
C TYR A 49 -1.87 11.34 4.24
N ILE A 50 -3.17 11.30 3.94
CA ILE A 50 -3.69 10.76 2.66
C ILE A 50 -3.29 11.68 1.52
N THR A 51 -3.41 12.99 1.70
CA THR A 51 -2.98 13.97 0.70
C THR A 51 -1.47 13.93 0.47
N LEU A 52 -0.67 13.86 1.53
CA LEU A 52 0.79 13.76 1.43
C LEU A 52 1.23 12.46 0.75
N SER A 53 0.62 11.33 1.10
CA SER A 53 0.88 10.05 0.42
C SER A 53 0.48 10.10 -1.07
N SER A 54 -0.65 10.74 -1.40
CA SER A 54 -1.08 10.88 -2.80
C SER A 54 -0.09 11.71 -3.61
N GLN A 55 0.47 12.77 -3.02
CA GLN A 55 1.50 13.60 -3.65
C GLN A 55 2.78 12.82 -3.87
N ALA A 56 3.26 12.11 -2.84
CA ALA A 56 4.46 11.29 -2.93
C ALA A 56 4.37 10.20 -4.00
N ILE A 57 3.22 9.52 -4.11
CA ILE A 57 2.99 8.50 -5.16
C ILE A 57 2.95 9.15 -6.55
N ALA A 58 2.28 10.30 -6.71
CA ALA A 58 2.20 10.99 -7.99
C ALA A 58 3.58 11.53 -8.45
N GLU A 59 4.45 11.89 -7.51
CA GLU A 59 5.82 12.32 -7.79
C GLU A 59 6.73 11.13 -8.16
N ALA A 60 6.67 10.04 -7.40
CA ALA A 60 7.52 8.87 -7.62
C ALA A 60 7.08 8.01 -8.83
N HIS A 61 5.77 7.96 -9.10
CA HIS A 61 5.17 7.06 -10.09
C HIS A 61 4.04 7.77 -10.87
N PRO A 62 4.35 8.85 -11.62
CA PRO A 62 3.34 9.64 -12.33
C PRO A 62 2.54 8.82 -13.36
N GLU A 63 3.12 7.77 -13.93
CA GLU A 63 2.51 6.89 -14.91
C GLU A 63 1.40 5.99 -14.32
N LEU A 64 1.41 5.75 -13.01
CA LEU A 64 0.46 4.87 -12.34
C LEU A 64 -0.91 5.53 -12.15
N ASN A 65 -1.00 6.86 -12.06
CA ASN A 65 -2.29 7.57 -11.88
C ASN A 65 -3.15 6.97 -10.73
N VAL A 66 -2.52 6.65 -9.61
CA VAL A 66 -3.17 6.06 -8.43
C VAL A 66 -4.05 7.12 -7.75
N LYS A 67 -5.25 6.73 -7.31
CA LYS A 67 -6.19 7.61 -6.61
C LYS A 67 -6.35 7.18 -5.17
N LEU A 68 -5.98 8.07 -4.25
CA LEU A 68 -6.16 7.88 -2.81
C LEU A 68 -7.42 8.64 -2.37
N ILE A 69 -8.32 7.96 -1.66
CA ILE A 69 -9.62 8.50 -1.25
C ILE A 69 -9.77 8.34 0.26
N GLY A 70 -10.12 9.41 0.97
CA GLY A 70 -10.41 9.36 2.40
C GLY A 70 -11.91 9.23 2.69
N ALA A 71 -12.30 8.15 3.34
CA ALA A 71 -13.64 7.86 3.84
C ALA A 71 -13.66 7.91 5.38
N GLY A 72 -13.13 8.99 5.96
CA GLY A 72 -13.10 9.21 7.40
C GLY A 72 -14.31 9.97 7.92
N ILE A 73 -14.88 9.55 9.06
CA ILE A 73 -15.94 10.29 9.74
C ILE A 73 -15.60 10.42 11.24
N GLY A 74 -15.58 11.65 11.75
CA GLY A 74 -15.22 11.93 13.14
C GLY A 74 -16.08 11.18 14.15
N GLY A 75 -15.45 10.61 15.18
CA GLY A 75 -16.15 9.88 16.25
C GLY A 75 -16.58 8.44 15.91
N HIS A 76 -16.43 8.01 14.65
CA HIS A 76 -16.77 6.64 14.25
C HIS A 76 -15.80 5.61 14.86
N LYS A 77 -16.33 4.47 15.28
CA LYS A 77 -15.56 3.28 15.67
C LYS A 77 -15.74 2.17 14.65
N VAL A 78 -15.10 1.02 14.89
CA VAL A 78 -15.16 -0.15 13.99
C VAL A 78 -16.60 -0.54 13.60
N PRO A 79 -17.59 -0.62 14.51
CA PRO A 79 -18.96 -0.96 14.12
C PRO A 79 -19.61 0.05 13.16
N ASP A 80 -19.28 1.34 13.30
CA ASP A 80 -19.81 2.40 12.43
C ASP A 80 -19.19 2.31 11.03
N CYS A 81 -17.90 2.03 10.96
CA CYS A 81 -17.20 1.73 9.70
C CYS A 81 -17.77 0.47 9.02
N GLN A 82 -18.09 -0.57 9.78
CA GLN A 82 -18.66 -1.79 9.24
C GLN A 82 -20.05 -1.57 8.62
N LYS A 83 -20.91 -0.78 9.28
CA LYS A 83 -22.26 -0.45 8.76
C LYS A 83 -22.25 0.28 7.42
N ARG A 84 -21.16 1.01 7.13
CA ARG A 84 -21.00 1.82 5.90
C ARG A 84 -19.99 1.24 4.91
N LEU A 85 -19.43 0.06 5.18
CA LEU A 85 -18.34 -0.51 4.37
C LEU A 85 -18.71 -0.60 2.88
N ASN A 86 -19.86 -1.20 2.57
CA ASN A 86 -20.32 -1.37 1.18
C ASN A 86 -20.64 -0.07 0.45
N LYS A 87 -20.90 1.02 1.20
CA LYS A 87 -21.21 2.32 0.61
C LYS A 87 -19.93 3.11 0.34
N ASP A 88 -18.96 3.00 1.23
CA ASP A 88 -17.81 3.89 1.28
C ASP A 88 -16.54 3.28 0.64
N VAL A 89 -16.52 1.97 0.39
CA VAL A 89 -15.41 1.21 -0.25
C VAL A 89 -15.92 0.48 -1.48
#